data_AF-A0A3N9RFY3-F1
#
_entry.id   AF-A0A3N9RFY3-F1
#
_cell.length_a   1.000
_cell.length_b   1.000
_cell.length_c   1.000
_cell.angle_alpha   90.00
_cell.angle_beta   90.00
_cell.angle_gamma   90.00
#
_symmetry.space_group_name_H-M   'P 1'
#
loop_
_entity.id
_entity.type
_entity.pdbx_description
1 polymer ?
#
loop_
_entity_poly.entity_id
_entity_poly.type
_entity_poly.pdbx_seq_one_letter_code
_entity_poly.pdbx_strand_id
1 'polypeptide(L)'
;MQTFPLPPRCDRATVEALLPDLVAAVGTGPLTIDAAQVTHVSQALLQLVISARKTSDTVRIVPSQALSEIARMAGLAAILNESEPA
;
A
#
# COMPACT_ATOMS: atom_id res chain seq x y z
N MET A 1 13.90 -7.23 5.53
CA MET A 1 12.65 -6.81 4.87
C MET A 1 11.54 -6.88 5.91
N GLN A 2 11.02 -5.73 6.33
CA GLN A 2 9.93 -5.65 7.31
C GLN A 2 8.58 -5.78 6.60
N THR A 3 7.56 -6.30 7.30
CA THR A 3 6.20 -6.44 6.74
C THR A 3 5.23 -5.62 7.59
N PHE A 4 4.44 -4.78 6.92
CA PHE A 4 3.40 -3.95 7.53
C PHE A 4 2.02 -4.46 7.09
N PRO A 5 1.29 -5.19 7.95
CA PRO A 5 -0.01 -5.73 7.61
C PRO A 5 -1.09 -4.64 7.63
N LEU A 6 -1.95 -4.65 6.63
CA LEU A 6 -3.15 -3.81 6.59
C LEU A 6 -4.37 -4.58 7.09
N PRO A 7 -5.26 -3.92 7.85
CA PRO A 7 -6.50 -4.55 8.31
C PRO A 7 -7.46 -4.80 7.14
N PRO A 8 -8.40 -5.75 7.26
CA PRO A 8 -9.35 -6.07 6.19
C PRO A 8 -10.21 -4.88 5.71
N ARG A 9 -10.47 -3.92 6.59
CA ARG A 9 -11.23 -2.71 6.29
C ARG A 9 -10.33 -1.49 6.51
N CYS A 10 -10.03 -0.78 5.42
CA CYS A 10 -9.22 0.44 5.44
C CYS A 10 -10.06 1.63 4.98
N ASP A 11 -10.89 2.16 5.86
CA ASP A 11 -11.53 3.46 5.67
C ASP A 11 -10.59 4.62 6.01
N ARG A 12 -11.08 5.85 5.89
CA ARG A 12 -10.28 7.05 6.14
C ARG A 12 -9.70 7.08 7.57
N ALA A 13 -10.51 6.78 8.58
CA ALA A 13 -10.06 6.84 9.97
C ALA A 13 -8.98 5.79 10.25
N THR A 14 -9.13 4.60 9.67
CA THR A 14 -8.12 3.54 9.74
C THR A 14 -6.81 3.97 9.09
N VAL A 15 -6.87 4.58 7.91
CA VAL A 15 -5.70 5.08 7.19
C VAL A 15 -4.97 6.17 7.97
N GLU A 16 -5.71 7.11 8.57
CA GLU A 16 -5.13 8.17 9.42
C GLU A 16 -4.41 7.59 10.64
N ALA A 17 -4.97 6.54 11.26
CA ALA A 17 -4.35 5.86 12.39
C ALA A 17 -3.07 5.10 12.01
N LEU A 18 -3.02 4.51 10.81
CA LEU A 18 -1.87 3.73 10.32
C LEU A 18 -0.73 4.61 9.77
N LEU A 19 -1.02 5.86 9.40
CA LEU A 19 -0.08 6.72 8.70
C LEU A 19 1.25 6.96 9.45
N PRO A 20 1.28 7.27 10.76
CA PRO A 20 2.54 7.51 11.48
C PRO A 20 3.46 6.27 11.45
N ASP A 21 2.90 5.09 11.68
CA ASP A 21 3.65 3.84 11.72
C ASP A 21 4.15 3.46 10.33
N LEU A 22 3.33 3.67 9.29
CA LEU A 22 3.76 3.43 7.91
C LEU A 22 4.90 4.37 7.50
N VAL A 23 4.84 5.65 7.88
CA VAL A 23 5.90 6.63 7.59
C VAL A 23 7.21 6.21 8.28
N ALA A 24 7.15 5.80 9.54
CA ALA A 24 8.31 5.28 10.26
C ALA A 24 8.89 4.02 9.59
N ALA A 25 8.02 3.12 9.16
CA ALA A 25 8.43 1.91 8.45
C ALA A 25 9.13 2.26 7.12
N VAL A 26 8.55 3.11 6.27
CA VAL A 26 9.16 3.53 5.00
C VAL A 26 10.57 4.14 5.20
N GLY A 27 10.78 4.89 6.28
CA GLY A 27 12.08 5.51 6.59
C GLY A 27 13.17 4.55 7.08
N THR A 28 12.82 3.30 7.44
CA THR A 28 13.75 2.36 8.10
C THR A 28 14.45 1.41 7.12
N GLY A 29 13.95 1.27 5.88
CA GLY A 29 14.51 0.40 4.85
C GLY A 29 13.46 -0.44 4.13
N PRO A 30 13.86 -1.53 3.43
CA PRO A 30 12.96 -2.30 2.57
C PRO A 30 11.71 -2.79 3.29
N LEU A 31 10.55 -2.38 2.78
CA LEU A 31 9.23 -2.56 3.39
C LEU A 31 8.32 -3.36 2.46
N THR A 32 7.59 -4.33 3.00
CA THR A 32 6.46 -4.97 2.32
C THR A 32 5.16 -4.53 2.99
N ILE A 33 4.26 -3.90 2.25
CA ILE A 33 2.91 -3.58 2.72
C ILE A 33 2.02 -4.77 2.33
N ASP A 34 1.56 -5.51 3.33
CA ASP A 34 0.67 -6.66 3.12
C ASP A 34 -0.79 -6.21 3.14
N ALA A 35 -1.38 -6.12 1.96
CA ALA A 35 -2.78 -5.77 1.75
C ALA A 35 -3.63 -6.99 1.37
N ALA A 36 -3.12 -8.22 1.47
CA ALA A 36 -3.76 -9.42 0.92
C ALA A 36 -5.18 -9.65 1.47
N GLN A 37 -5.43 -9.27 2.73
CA GLN A 37 -6.72 -9.43 3.42
C GLN A 37 -7.64 -8.21 3.27
N VAL A 38 -7.22 -7.14 2.58
CA VAL A 38 -8.01 -5.92 2.44
C VAL A 38 -9.20 -6.18 1.51
N THR A 39 -10.41 -6.05 2.05
CA THR A 39 -11.67 -6.20 1.30
C THR A 39 -12.35 -4.85 1.05
N HIS A 40 -12.13 -3.86 1.91
CA HIS A 40 -12.65 -2.51 1.74
C HIS A 40 -11.51 -1.52 1.51
N VAL A 41 -11.43 -1.01 0.30
CA VAL A 41 -10.40 -0.06 -0.13
C VAL A 41 -11.01 1.32 -0.28
N SER A 42 -10.67 2.22 0.63
CA SER A 42 -11.01 3.63 0.50
C SER A 42 -10.06 4.35 -0.47
N GLN A 43 -10.49 5.51 -0.97
CA GLN A 43 -9.61 6.39 -1.75
C GLN A 43 -8.38 6.85 -0.95
N ALA A 44 -8.52 7.02 0.37
CA ALA A 44 -7.40 7.32 1.26
C ALA A 44 -6.38 6.17 1.29
N LEU A 45 -6.84 4.91 1.35
CA LEU A 45 -5.95 3.75 1.30
C LEU A 45 -5.18 3.71 -0.03
N LEU A 46 -5.88 3.88 -1.16
CA LEU A 46 -5.24 3.89 -2.48
C LEU A 46 -4.15 4.96 -2.55
N GLN A 47 -4.43 6.18 -2.07
CA GLN A 47 -3.44 7.26 -2.04
C GLN A 47 -2.24 6.92 -1.14
N LEU A 48 -2.48 6.33 0.03
CA LEU A 48 -1.44 5.94 0.97
C LEU A 48 -0.46 4.95 0.33
N VAL A 49 -0.95 3.86 -0.24
CA VAL A 49 -0.08 2.80 -0.80
C VAL A 49 0.68 3.29 -2.04
N ILE A 50 0.05 4.10 -2.88
CA ILE A 50 0.71 4.70 -4.04
C ILE A 50 1.76 5.73 -3.62
N SER A 51 1.50 6.50 -2.57
CA SER A 51 2.49 7.45 -2.03
C SER A 51 3.70 6.70 -1.47
N ALA A 52 3.48 5.63 -0.70
CA ALA A 52 4.57 4.81 -0.17
C ALA A 52 5.47 4.25 -1.29
N ARG A 53 4.85 3.75 -2.38
CA ARG A 53 5.56 3.31 -3.60
C ARG A 53 6.38 4.42 -4.27
N LYS A 54 5.83 5.63 -4.35
CA LYS A 54 6.53 6.79 -4.94
C LYS A 54 7.63 7.35 -4.03
N THR A 55 7.55 7.11 -2.73
CA THR A 55 8.55 7.58 -1.77
C THR A 55 9.80 6.71 -1.77
N SER A 56 9.67 5.40 -2.03
CA SER A 56 10.82 4.50 -2.07
C SER A 56 10.58 3.30 -2.99
N ASP A 57 11.53 3.07 -3.89
CA ASP A 57 11.55 1.89 -4.78
C ASP A 57 11.66 0.57 -4.02
N THR A 58 12.07 0.62 -2.75
CA THR A 58 12.21 -0.55 -1.88
C THR A 58 10.90 -0.99 -1.22
N VAL A 59 9.81 -0.23 -1.38
CA VAL A 59 8.49 -0.57 -0.85
C VAL A 59 7.80 -1.53 -1.80
N ARG A 60 7.51 -2.76 -1.38
CA ARG A 60 6.71 -3.73 -2.16
C ARG A 60 5.29 -3.78 -1.61
N ILE A 61 4.30 -4.01 -2.47
CA ILE A 61 2.90 -4.18 -2.06
C ILE A 61 2.46 -5.60 -2.42
N VAL A 62 1.83 -6.28 -1.46
CA VAL A 62 1.08 -7.52 -1.71
C VAL A 62 -0.40 -7.14 -1.79
N PRO A 63 -0.98 -6.92 -2.99
CA PRO A 63 -2.33 -6.41 -3.10
C PRO A 63 -3.37 -7.51 -2.90
N SER A 64 -4.53 -7.14 -2.32
CA SER A 64 -5.74 -7.94 -2.48
C SER A 64 -6.36 -7.73 -3.87
N GLN A 65 -7.30 -8.62 -4.24
CA GLN A 65 -8.09 -8.46 -5.45
C GLN A 65 -8.82 -7.10 -5.50
N ALA A 66 -9.43 -6.68 -4.38
CA ALA A 66 -10.13 -5.39 -4.30
C ALA A 66 -9.19 -4.20 -4.56
N LEU A 67 -7.98 -4.24 -4.02
CA LEU A 67 -6.98 -3.19 -4.23
C LEU A 67 -6.47 -3.17 -5.67
N SER A 68 -6.20 -4.33 -6.26
CA SER A 68 -5.80 -4.45 -7.66
C SER A 68 -6.88 -3.93 -8.62
N GLU A 69 -8.15 -4.24 -8.38
CA GLU A 69 -9.27 -3.77 -9.20
C GLU A 69 -9.42 -2.25 -9.15
N ILE A 70 -9.36 -1.66 -7.95
CA ILE A 70 -9.46 -0.21 -7.77
C ILE A 70 -8.26 0.52 -8.38
N ALA A 71 -7.04 0.00 -8.20
CA ALA A 71 -5.86 0.56 -8.84
C ALA A 71 -5.94 0.48 -10.37
N ARG A 72 -6.49 -0.60 -10.92
CA ARG A 72 -6.74 -0.74 -12.37
C ARG A 72 -7.74 0.29 -12.88
N MET A 73 -8.87 0.46 -12.19
CA MET A 73 -9.88 1.47 -12.57
C MET A 73 -9.32 2.90 -12.50
N ALA A 74 -8.40 3.16 -11.55
CA ALA A 74 -7.74 4.45 -11.40
C ALA A 74 -6.54 4.66 -12.36
N GLY A 75 -6.17 3.67 -13.18
CA GLY A 75 -4.98 3.75 -14.04
C GLY A 75 -3.64 3.69 -13.29
N LEU A 76 -3.65 3.19 -12.04
CA LEU A 76 -2.50 3.14 -11.13
C LEU A 76 -1.94 1.73 -10.92
N ALA A 77 -2.47 0.72 -11.62
CA ALA A 77 -2.06 -0.67 -11.47
C ALA A 77 -0.55 -0.90 -11.73
N ALA A 78 0.07 -0.13 -12.63
CA ALA A 78 1.51 -0.24 -12.90
C ALA A 78 2.34 0.15 -11.66
N ILE A 79 1.98 1.25 -11.00
CA ILE A 79 2.68 1.74 -9.79
C ILE A 79 2.49 0.78 -8.62
N LEU A 80 1.32 0.13 -8.53
CA LEU A 80 1.01 -0.86 -7.52
C LEU A 80 1.87 -2.12 -7.67
N ASN A 81 2.11 -2.55 -8.91
CA ASN A 81 2.74 -3.84 -9.24
C ASN A 81 4.23 -3.74 -9.61
N GLU A 82 4.81 -2.54 -9.70
CA GLU A 82 6.23 -2.40 -9.97
C GLU A 82 7.03 -3.18 -8.93
N SER A 83 7.71 -4.21 -9.39
CA SER A 83 8.78 -4.86 -8.66
C SER A 83 10.04 -4.46 -9.39
N GLU A 84 11.07 -3.99 -8.67
CA GLU A 84 12.37 -3.51 -9.19
C GLU A 84 12.71 -3.97 -10.62
N PRO A 85 13.17 -3.07 -11.52
CA PRO A 85 13.85 -3.52 -12.72
C PRO A 85 15.10 -4.31 -12.32
N ALA A 86 15.32 -5.43 -13.02
CA ALA A 86 16.45 -6.34 -12.82
C ALA A 86 17.82 -5.65 -12.94
#